data_AF-A0A8E2FAR7-F1
#
_entry.id   AF-A0A8E2FAR7-F1
#
_cell.length_a   1.000
_cell.length_b   1.000
_cell.length_c   1.000
_cell.angle_alpha   90.00
_cell.angle_beta   90.00
_cell.angle_gamma   90.00
#
_symmetry.space_group_name_H-M   'P 1'
#
loop_
_entity.id
_entity.type
_entity.pdbx_description
1 polymer ?
#
loop_
_entity_poly.entity_id
_entity_poly.type
_entity_poly.pdbx_seq_one_letter_code
_entity_poly.pdbx_strand_id
1 'polypeptide(L)'
;LWVDAVCINQKDTTERNRQVSNMIWIYSMTGSVIIWLGESVDQGERCLLLNKWLGRERLTALRTSPRSEDLEGLQRFFKRGWFSRRWVIQEAAVA
;
A
#
# COMPACT_ATOMS: atom_id res chain seq x y z
N LEU A 1 -9.84 -8.37 -10.95
CA LEU A 1 -9.47 -9.76 -10.62
C LEU A 1 -7.98 -9.79 -10.31
N TRP A 2 -7.53 -10.54 -9.30
CA TRP A 2 -6.09 -10.67 -9.01
C TRP A 2 -5.53 -11.93 -9.66
N VAL A 3 -4.26 -11.88 -10.07
CA VAL A 3 -3.59 -13.01 -10.73
C VAL A 3 -3.41 -14.21 -9.79
N ASP A 4 -3.06 -13.99 -8.53
CA ASP A 4 -2.91 -15.05 -7.52
C ASP A 4 -4.22 -15.81 -7.28
N ALA A 5 -5.37 -15.13 -7.34
CA ALA A 5 -6.68 -15.76 -7.19
C ALA A 5 -6.99 -16.73 -8.35
N VAL A 6 -6.38 -16.51 -9.52
CA VAL A 6 -6.52 -17.38 -10.71
C VAL A 6 -5.48 -18.49 -10.69
N CYS A 7 -4.23 -18.17 -10.30
CA CYS A 7 -3.11 -19.09 -10.38
C CYS A 7 -3.01 -20.06 -9.19
N ILE A 8 -3.52 -19.69 -8.01
CA ILE A 8 -3.50 -20.55 -6.81
C ILE A 8 -4.77 -21.38 -6.79
N ASN A 9 -4.64 -22.70 -6.63
CA ASN A 9 -5.78 -23.56 -6.42
C ASN A 9 -6.45 -23.26 -5.05
N GLN A 10 -7.52 -22.47 -5.07
CA GLN A 10 -8.23 -22.06 -3.86
C GLN A 10 -8.88 -23.23 -3.10
N LYS A 11 -9.10 -24.38 -3.76
CA LYS A 11 -9.68 -25.59 -3.18
C LYS A 11 -8.63 -26.48 -2.50
N ASP A 12 -7.36 -26.35 -2.87
CA ASP A 12 -6.25 -27.06 -2.22
C ASP A 12 -5.64 -26.19 -1.13
N THR A 13 -5.97 -26.51 0.13
CA THR A 13 -5.47 -25.77 1.28
C THR A 13 -3.96 -25.92 1.45
N THR A 14 -3.38 -27.06 1.06
CA THR A 14 -1.94 -27.32 1.18
C THR A 14 -1.16 -26.47 0.19
N GLU A 15 -1.58 -26.47 -1.08
CA GLU A 15 -0.98 -25.61 -2.10
C GLU A 15 -1.15 -24.13 -1.73
N ARG A 16 -2.37 -23.71 -1.39
CA ARG A 16 -2.66 -22.34 -0.99
C ARG A 16 -1.77 -21.88 0.15
N ASN A 17 -1.60 -22.69 1.19
CA ASN A 17 -0.74 -22.34 2.32
C ASN A 17 0.73 -22.22 1.91
N ARG A 18 1.23 -23.08 1.01
CA ARG A 18 2.59 -22.94 0.47
C ARG A 18 2.76 -21.65 -0.33
N GLN A 19 1.80 -21.33 -1.21
CA GLN A 19 1.85 -20.10 -2.02
C GLN A 19 1.75 -18.83 -1.17
N VAL A 20 0.88 -18.83 -0.15
CA VAL A 20 0.77 -17.76 0.84
C VAL A 20 2.09 -17.53 1.57
N SER A 21 2.77 -18.60 2.01
CA SER A 21 4.08 -18.49 2.65
C SER A 21 5.17 -17.95 1.72
N ASN A 22 5.05 -18.18 0.41
CA ASN A 22 6.03 -17.69 -0.58
C ASN A 22 5.87 -16.19 -0.89
N MET A 23 4.70 -15.58 -0.67
CA MET A 23 4.46 -14.17 -1.01
C MET A 23 5.44 -13.22 -0.33
N ILE A 24 5.80 -13.50 0.94
CA ILE A 24 6.78 -12.67 1.68
C ILE A 24 8.16 -12.68 1.01
N TRP A 25 8.58 -13.85 0.52
CA TRP A 25 9.85 -14.03 -0.18
C TRP A 25 9.82 -13.37 -1.55
N ILE A 26 8.70 -13.46 -2.28
CA ILE A 26 8.57 -12.82 -3.59
C ILE A 26 8.74 -11.32 -3.43
N TYR A 27 8.01 -10.69 -2.51
CA TYR A 27 8.11 -9.24 -2.30
C TYR A 27 9.50 -8.80 -1.81
N SER A 28 10.12 -9.55 -0.90
CA SER A 28 11.46 -9.21 -0.37
C SER A 28 12.58 -9.31 -1.41
N MET A 29 12.39 -10.11 -2.45
CA MET A 29 13.37 -10.28 -3.53
C MET A 29 13.16 -9.29 -4.69
N THR A 30 12.10 -8.48 -4.68
CA THR A 30 11.90 -7.48 -5.72
C THR A 30 12.75 -6.24 -5.48
N GLY A 31 13.25 -5.60 -6.54
CA GLY A 31 13.93 -4.31 -6.42
C GLY A 31 12.99 -3.12 -6.15
N SER A 32 11.69 -3.29 -6.46
CA SER A 32 10.65 -2.29 -6.20
C SER A 32 9.26 -2.90 -6.44
N VAL A 33 8.28 -2.50 -5.65
CA VAL A 33 6.86 -2.81 -5.87
C VAL A 33 6.10 -1.57 -6.32
N ILE A 34 5.35 -1.69 -7.41
CA ILE A 34 4.48 -0.63 -7.92
C ILE A 34 3.06 -0.86 -7.39
N ILE A 35 2.59 0.07 -6.57
CA ILE A 35 1.26 0.02 -5.96
C ILE A 35 0.30 0.94 -6.70
N TRP A 36 -0.77 0.38 -7.25
CA TRP A 36 -1.87 1.16 -7.84
C TRP A 36 -2.89 1.56 -6.78
N LEU A 37 -2.94 2.85 -6.45
CA LEU A 37 -3.87 3.42 -5.46
C LEU A 37 -5.16 3.97 -6.09
N GLY A 38 -5.54 3.53 -7.30
CA GLY A 38 -6.68 4.07 -8.04
C GLY A 38 -6.35 5.32 -8.86
N GLU A 39 -7.35 5.82 -9.59
CA GLU A 39 -7.25 7.06 -10.36
C GLU A 39 -7.00 8.25 -9.43
N SER A 40 -6.21 9.23 -9.89
CA SER A 40 -6.03 10.47 -9.16
C SER A 40 -7.27 11.33 -9.36
N VAL A 41 -7.99 11.63 -8.27
CA VAL A 41 -9.06 12.63 -8.28
C VAL A 41 -8.45 14.05 -8.36
N ASP A 42 -7.24 14.22 -7.81
CA ASP A 42 -6.47 15.45 -7.92
C ASP A 42 -4.96 15.13 -7.91
N GLN A 43 -4.19 15.64 -8.87
CA GLN A 43 -2.73 15.43 -8.90
C GLN A 43 -2.03 16.11 -7.71
N GLY A 44 -2.64 17.16 -7.15
CA GLY A 44 -2.14 17.87 -5.97
C GLY A 44 -2.17 17.05 -4.67
N GLU A 45 -3.24 16.27 -4.44
CA GLU A 45 -3.40 15.48 -3.20
C GLU A 45 -2.30 14.41 -3.03
N ARG A 46 -1.89 13.76 -4.13
CA ARG A 46 -0.85 12.72 -4.11
C ARG A 46 0.51 13.30 -3.74
N CYS A 47 0.89 14.45 -4.29
CA CYS A 47 2.22 15.03 -4.11
C CYS A 47 2.38 15.68 -2.72
N LEU A 48 1.30 16.26 -2.18
CA LEU A 48 1.30 16.89 -0.85
C LEU A 48 1.40 15.86 0.28
N LEU A 49 0.61 14.78 0.24
CA LEU A 49 0.60 13.78 1.31
C LEU A 49 1.90 12.95 1.36
N LEU A 50 2.44 12.58 0.18
CA LEU A 50 3.70 11.83 0.09
C LEU A 50 4.92 12.67 0.50
N ASN A 51 5.03 13.93 0.06
CA ASN A 51 6.19 14.75 0.42
C ASN A 51 6.16 15.23 1.87
N LYS A 52 4.98 15.60 2.39
CA LYS A 52 4.86 16.16 3.75
C LYS A 52 5.02 15.11 4.86
N TRP A 53 4.62 13.86 4.61
CA TRP A 53 4.58 12.82 5.66
C TRP A 53 5.46 11.59 5.41
N LEU A 54 5.77 11.28 4.15
CA LEU A 54 6.57 10.10 3.77
C LEU A 54 7.98 10.45 3.26
N GLY A 55 8.28 11.74 3.03
CA GLY A 55 9.62 12.22 2.63
C GLY A 55 10.67 12.19 3.75
N ARG A 56 11.96 12.23 3.39
CA ARG A 56 13.11 12.29 4.34
C ARG A 56 13.07 13.45 5.34
N GLU A 57 12.23 14.46 5.11
CA GLU A 57 11.99 15.60 6.01
C GLU A 57 10.91 15.32 7.08
N ARG A 58 10.77 14.08 7.54
CA ARG A 58 9.82 13.71 8.63
C ARG A 58 9.92 14.62 9.87
N LEU A 59 11.08 15.20 10.14
CA LEU A 59 11.34 15.97 11.37
C LEU A 59 10.79 17.40 11.35
N THR A 60 10.61 18.02 10.18
CA THR A 60 10.09 19.40 10.08
C THR A 60 8.57 19.43 10.02
N ALA A 61 7.94 18.49 9.31
CA ALA A 61 6.48 18.43 9.18
C ALA A 61 5.77 17.96 10.47
N LEU A 62 6.38 17.07 11.26
CA LEU A 62 5.84 16.63 12.57
C LEU A 62 5.86 17.74 13.65
N ARG A 63 6.62 18.83 13.44
CA ARG A 63 6.65 19.97 14.37
C ARG A 63 5.42 20.85 14.26
N THR A 64 4.69 20.79 13.15
CA THR A 64 3.45 21.53 12.95
C THR A 64 2.26 20.60 13.16
N SER A 65 1.29 21.04 13.96
CA SER A 65 0.04 20.29 14.12
C SER A 65 -0.64 20.13 12.75
N PRO A 66 -1.07 18.92 12.36
CA PRO A 66 -1.77 18.71 11.10
C PRO A 66 -3.04 19.57 11.05
N ARG A 67 -3.31 20.20 9.89
CA ARG A 67 -4.58 20.90 9.67
C ARG A 67 -5.71 19.87 9.47
N SER A 68 -6.95 20.29 9.68
CA SER A 68 -8.13 19.44 9.42
C SER A 68 -8.16 18.89 8.00
N GLU A 69 -7.80 19.72 7.02
CA GLU A 69 -7.70 19.36 5.59
C GLU A 69 -6.66 18.26 5.33
N ASP A 70 -5.52 18.29 6.04
CA ASP A 70 -4.48 17.25 5.93
C ASP A 70 -5.01 15.89 6.42
N LEU A 71 -5.75 15.91 7.54
CA LEU A 71 -6.34 14.70 8.12
C LEU A 71 -7.46 14.13 7.23
N GLU A 72 -8.27 15.00 6.63
CA GLU A 72 -9.30 14.58 5.69
C GLU A 72 -8.70 13.95 4.43
N GLY A 73 -7.64 14.57 3.88
CA GLY A 73 -6.88 14.00 2.76
C GLY A 73 -6.29 12.63 3.11
N LEU A 74 -5.72 12.48 4.30
CA LEU A 74 -5.20 11.20 4.79
C LEU A 74 -6.30 10.15 4.96
N GLN A 75 -7.45 10.54 5.49
CA GLN A 75 -8.60 9.65 5.63
C GLN A 75 -9.12 9.19 4.27
N ARG A 76 -9.24 10.09 3.29
CA ARG A 76 -9.61 9.75 1.91
C ARG A 76 -8.57 8.84 1.26
N PHE A 77 -7.28 9.07 1.53
CA PHE A 77 -6.19 8.25 1.04
C PHE A 77 -6.27 6.81 1.56
N PHE A 78 -6.39 6.60 2.87
CA PHE A 78 -6.52 5.26 3.46
C PHE A 78 -7.86 4.57 3.16
N LYS A 79 -8.87 5.30 2.68
CA LYS A 79 -10.14 4.73 2.17
C LYS A 79 -10.03 4.19 0.74
N ARG A 80 -8.90 4.37 0.05
CA ARG A 80 -8.72 3.82 -1.31
C ARG A 80 -8.74 2.29 -1.27
N GLY A 81 -9.32 1.67 -2.30
CA GLY A 81 -9.56 0.23 -2.34
C GLY A 81 -8.32 -0.66 -2.16
N TRP A 82 -7.12 -0.12 -2.42
CA TRP A 82 -5.87 -0.82 -2.15
C TRP A 82 -5.67 -1.14 -0.67
N PHE A 83 -5.97 -0.21 0.24
CA PHE A 83 -5.80 -0.38 1.69
C PHE A 83 -6.76 -1.40 2.31
N SER A 84 -7.84 -1.75 1.61
CA SER A 84 -8.77 -2.80 2.04
C SER A 84 -8.30 -4.21 1.66
N ARG A 85 -7.16 -4.34 0.96
CA ARG A 85 -6.62 -5.63 0.51
C ARG A 85 -5.92 -6.33 1.69
N ARG A 86 -6.02 -7.66 1.73
CA ARG A 86 -5.45 -8.50 2.80
C ARG A 86 -3.91 -8.48 2.82
N TRP A 87 -3.29 -8.17 1.67
CA TRP A 87 -1.84 -8.28 1.44
C TRP A 87 -1.06 -6.95 1.54
N VAL A 88 -1.71 -5.86 1.98
CA VAL A 88 -1.14 -4.50 2.05
C VAL A 88 0.23 -4.45 2.74
N ILE A 89 0.39 -5.16 3.86
CA ILE A 89 1.62 -5.13 4.65
C ILE A 89 2.77 -5.78 3.89
N GLN A 90 2.53 -6.93 3.26
CA GLN A 90 3.58 -7.63 2.51
C GLN A 90 3.99 -6.84 1.27
N GLU A 91 3.03 -6.21 0.59
CA GLU A 91 3.28 -5.39 -0.59
C GLU A 91 4.09 -4.11 -0.30
N ALA A 92 3.83 -3.43 0.82
CA ALA A 92 4.41 -2.12 1.11
C ALA A 92 5.56 -2.10 2.12
N ALA A 93 5.67 -3.10 3.00
CA ALA A 93 6.66 -3.09 4.08
C ALA A 93 7.80 -4.10 3.89
N VAL A 94 7.63 -5.09 3.01
CA VAL A 94 8.62 -6.16 2.78
C VAL A 94 9.45 -5.90 1.52
N ALA A 95 8.90 -5.13 0.58
CA ALA A 95 9.54 -4.71 -0.65
C ALA A 95 10.58 -3.59 -0.45
#